data_AF-A0A317JQT2-F1
#
_entry.id   AF-A0A317JQT2-F1
#
_cell.length_a   1.000
_cell.length_b   1.000
_cell.length_c   1.000
_cell.angle_alpha   90.00
_cell.angle_beta   90.00
_cell.angle_gamma   90.00
#
_symmetry.space_group_name_H-M   'P 1'
#
loop_
_entity.id
_entity.type
_entity.pdbx_description
1 polymer ?
#
loop_
_entity_poly.entity_id
_entity_poly.type
_entity_poly.pdbx_seq_one_letter_code
_entity_poly.pdbx_strand_id
1 'polypeptide(L)'
;MRAGCWAVSWIFGCGSAIHSCRGWTARVDRCRVRADRAVAAGDDTAAWWAPVAPDRVWRQFTAVAPDVLWCDDITEVITDEGKLYLATVIDLYSRRLLGYAMSAYHDADLTQATLSMAAATRGGTVDGVIFQSDRGSEQYTAVDYAKACKRLGVLQSMGRVGCALDNAAAEAFNSTIKVEYIHQQRFRTRAEARLKIATWIVDFYNVRRRHSACDGMSPVDYEHFIAEARRAQAA
;
A
#
# COMPACT_ATOMS: atom_id res chain seq x y z
N MET A 1 34.46 -35.10 3.04
CA MET A 1 34.73 -33.69 3.42
C MET A 1 35.00 -32.88 2.15
N ARG A 2 34.32 -31.74 2.01
CA ARG A 2 34.49 -30.64 1.03
C ARG A 2 34.11 -30.96 -0.44
N ALA A 3 32.94 -30.56 -0.93
CA ALA A 3 32.39 -29.22 -1.20
C ALA A 3 32.90 -28.63 -2.54
N GLY A 4 31.95 -28.51 -3.48
CA GLY A 4 32.13 -28.16 -4.88
C GLY A 4 32.29 -26.68 -5.17
N CYS A 5 32.96 -26.43 -6.30
CA CYS A 5 32.88 -25.22 -7.11
C CYS A 5 31.43 -24.94 -7.52
N TRP A 6 31.01 -23.68 -7.48
CA TRP A 6 30.45 -22.93 -8.62
C TRP A 6 30.56 -21.43 -8.31
N ALA A 7 31.36 -20.74 -9.12
CA ALA A 7 31.53 -19.30 -9.09
C ALA A 7 30.33 -18.62 -9.77
N VAL A 8 29.82 -17.53 -9.18
CA VAL A 8 28.93 -16.60 -9.87
C VAL A 8 29.64 -15.25 -9.92
N SER A 9 29.94 -14.86 -11.15
CA SER A 9 30.63 -13.64 -11.55
C SER A 9 29.79 -12.41 -11.22
N TRP A 10 30.40 -11.45 -10.53
CA TRP A 10 29.93 -10.07 -10.42
C TRP A 10 30.50 -9.30 -11.61
N ILE A 11 29.66 -8.79 -12.50
CA ILE A 11 30.05 -7.81 -13.50
C ILE A 11 29.43 -6.48 -13.14
N PHE A 12 30.28 -5.58 -12.62
CA PHE A 12 30.09 -4.14 -12.65
C PHE A 12 30.08 -3.66 -14.10
N GLY A 13 29.10 -2.84 -14.45
CA GLY A 13 29.03 -2.12 -15.71
C GLY A 13 28.44 -0.73 -15.48
N CYS A 14 29.25 0.16 -14.92
CA CYS A 14 28.99 1.60 -14.90
C CYS A 14 29.21 2.14 -16.32
N GLY A 15 28.17 2.69 -16.93
CA GLY A 15 28.24 3.33 -18.24
C GLY A 15 27.35 4.57 -18.23
N SER A 16 27.96 5.72 -17.96
CA SER A 16 27.35 7.03 -18.17
C SER A 16 27.09 7.25 -19.65
N ALA A 17 25.87 7.63 -20.03
CA ALA A 17 25.59 8.24 -21.32
C ALA A 17 24.40 9.20 -21.19
N ILE A 18 24.70 10.48 -20.93
CA ILE A 18 23.84 11.62 -21.22
C ILE A 18 23.62 11.64 -22.74
N HIS A 19 22.43 11.27 -23.24
CA HIS A 19 22.04 11.53 -24.63
C HIS A 19 20.58 11.95 -24.73
N SER A 20 20.43 13.24 -25.08
CA SER A 20 19.37 13.88 -25.86
C SER A 20 17.90 13.68 -25.48
N CYS A 21 17.32 14.74 -24.91
CA CYS A 21 15.93 15.13 -25.12
C CYS A 21 15.62 15.21 -26.62
N ARG A 22 14.75 14.33 -27.13
CA ARG A 22 13.87 14.52 -28.30
C ARG A 22 13.01 13.27 -28.48
N GLY A 23 11.70 13.41 -28.33
CA GLY A 23 10.73 12.39 -28.78
C GLY A 23 9.84 11.76 -27.71
N TRP A 24 9.06 12.56 -26.98
CA TRP A 24 7.84 12.07 -26.33
C TRP A 24 6.64 12.79 -26.96
N THR A 25 6.24 12.34 -28.13
CA THR A 25 4.92 12.59 -28.70
C THR A 25 4.36 11.26 -29.20
N ALA A 26 3.11 11.00 -28.83
CA ALA A 26 2.25 9.88 -29.22
C ALA A 26 2.40 8.56 -28.45
N ARG A 27 1.62 8.43 -27.35
CA ARG A 27 0.49 7.46 -27.28
C ARG A 27 -0.37 7.75 -26.05
N VAL A 28 -1.07 8.89 -26.08
CA VAL A 28 -2.25 9.11 -25.23
C VAL A 28 -3.39 8.42 -25.95
N ASP A 29 -3.62 7.14 -25.71
CA ASP A 29 -4.91 6.49 -25.97
C ASP A 29 -4.93 5.03 -25.48
N ARG A 30 -5.99 4.74 -24.70
CA ARG A 30 -6.43 3.44 -24.14
C ARG A 30 -5.74 2.93 -22.87
N CYS A 31 -6.08 3.55 -21.74
CA CYS A 31 -6.46 2.81 -20.53
C CYS A 31 -7.98 2.93 -20.34
N ARG A 32 -8.74 2.18 -21.15
CA ARG A 32 -10.17 1.96 -20.89
C ARG A 32 -10.23 0.65 -20.09
N VAL A 33 -10.38 0.74 -18.77
CA VAL A 33 -10.74 -0.42 -17.94
C VAL A 33 -12.00 -1.00 -18.54
N ARG A 34 -11.92 -2.19 -19.15
CA ARG A 34 -13.10 -2.93 -19.59
C ARG A 34 -13.84 -3.39 -18.35
N ALA A 35 -14.81 -2.59 -17.91
CA ALA A 35 -15.99 -3.13 -17.27
C ALA A 35 -16.70 -3.96 -18.35
N ASP A 36 -16.81 -5.27 -18.14
CA ASP A 36 -17.92 -6.13 -18.59
C ASP A 36 -17.53 -7.60 -18.45
N ARG A 37 -17.99 -8.21 -17.36
CA ARG A 37 -18.59 -9.55 -17.33
C ARG A 37 -19.18 -9.78 -15.94
N ALA A 38 -20.49 -9.57 -15.83
CA ALA A 38 -21.28 -10.11 -14.75
C ALA A 38 -21.15 -11.63 -14.76
N VAL A 39 -20.66 -12.21 -13.66
CA VAL A 39 -20.79 -13.65 -13.41
C VAL A 39 -22.09 -13.84 -12.64
N ALA A 40 -22.93 -14.71 -13.18
CA ALA A 40 -24.28 -14.99 -12.72
C ALA A 40 -24.32 -15.46 -11.26
N ALA A 41 -25.37 -15.03 -10.55
CA ALA A 41 -25.74 -15.51 -9.23
C ALA A 41 -26.24 -16.96 -9.30
N GLY A 42 -25.77 -17.79 -8.37
CA GLY A 42 -26.24 -19.16 -8.16
C GLY A 42 -25.57 -19.77 -6.93
N ASP A 43 -26.14 -19.56 -5.75
CA ASP A 43 -26.83 -20.60 -4.96
C ASP A 43 -26.91 -20.21 -3.47
N ASP A 44 -28.15 -20.26 -2.97
CA ASP A 44 -28.58 -20.01 -1.60
C ASP A 44 -27.96 -21.01 -0.63
N THR A 45 -27.02 -20.54 0.18
CA THR A 45 -26.86 -21.04 1.55
C THR A 45 -26.65 -19.84 2.47
N ALA A 46 -27.58 -19.66 3.41
CA ALA A 46 -27.56 -18.61 4.40
C ALA A 46 -26.23 -18.62 5.17
N ALA A 47 -25.41 -17.59 4.99
CA ALA A 47 -24.23 -17.35 5.80
C ALA A 47 -24.14 -15.84 6.10
N TRP A 48 -23.82 -15.53 7.35
CA TRP A 48 -23.85 -14.21 7.99
C TRP A 48 -22.77 -13.22 7.51
N TRP A 49 -22.43 -13.21 6.21
CA TRP A 49 -21.36 -12.38 5.65
C TRP A 49 -21.94 -11.24 4.79
N ALA A 50 -21.42 -10.03 4.99
CA ALA A 50 -21.70 -8.89 4.11
C ALA A 50 -21.10 -9.11 2.70
N PRO A 51 -21.67 -8.54 1.63
CA PRO A 51 -21.26 -8.83 0.27
C PRO A 51 -19.78 -8.50 0.01
N VAL A 52 -19.07 -9.47 -0.55
CA VAL A 52 -17.65 -9.40 -0.90
C VAL A 52 -17.44 -8.46 -2.10
N ALA A 53 -16.63 -7.42 -1.93
CA ALA A 53 -16.22 -6.51 -2.99
C ALA A 53 -15.38 -7.22 -4.07
N PRO A 54 -15.59 -6.94 -5.37
CA PRO A 54 -14.86 -7.59 -6.46
C PRO A 54 -13.36 -7.27 -6.42
N ASP A 55 -12.50 -8.20 -6.86
CA ASP A 55 -11.09 -7.92 -7.09
C ASP A 55 -10.94 -7.02 -8.33
N ARG A 56 -10.41 -5.81 -8.12
CA ARG A 56 -10.17 -4.80 -9.15
C ARG A 56 -8.69 -4.67 -9.50
N VAL A 57 -7.80 -5.27 -8.72
CA VAL A 57 -6.34 -5.12 -8.85
C VAL A 57 -5.74 -6.23 -9.69
N TRP A 58 -6.25 -7.46 -9.60
CA TRP A 58 -5.75 -8.59 -10.39
C TRP A 58 -4.21 -8.72 -10.37
N ARG A 59 -3.60 -8.43 -9.21
CA ARG A 59 -2.14 -8.39 -8.95
C ARG A 59 -1.33 -7.32 -9.70
N GLN A 60 -1.98 -6.30 -10.24
CA GLN A 60 -1.31 -5.14 -10.83
C GLN A 60 -1.03 -4.08 -9.76
N PHE A 61 0.11 -4.21 -9.07
CA PHE A 61 0.51 -3.31 -7.98
C PHE A 61 1.24 -2.04 -8.45
N THR A 62 0.87 -1.54 -9.63
CA THR A 62 1.39 -0.30 -10.20
C THR A 62 0.23 0.64 -10.51
N ALA A 63 0.34 1.87 -10.03
CA ALA A 63 -0.58 2.94 -10.37
C ALA A 63 0.07 3.89 -11.39
N VAL A 64 -0.76 4.58 -12.17
CA VAL A 64 -0.29 5.55 -13.19
C VAL A 64 -0.22 6.99 -12.66
N ALA A 65 -0.89 7.24 -11.53
CA ALA A 65 -0.93 8.52 -10.85
C ALA A 65 -1.19 8.29 -9.34
N PRO A 66 -0.89 9.28 -8.49
CA PRO A 66 -1.33 9.26 -7.10
C PRO A 66 -2.84 9.07 -7.00
N ASP A 67 -3.29 8.46 -5.90
CA ASP A 67 -4.73 8.34 -5.58
C ASP A 67 -5.54 7.62 -6.68
N VAL A 68 -4.92 6.58 -7.27
CA VAL A 68 -5.62 5.63 -8.16
C VAL A 68 -5.83 4.30 -7.45
N LEU A 69 -4.79 3.83 -6.76
CA LEU A 69 -4.80 2.52 -6.11
C LEU A 69 -4.01 2.60 -4.80
N TRP A 70 -4.73 2.38 -3.71
CA TRP A 70 -4.18 2.19 -2.39
C TRP A 70 -4.25 0.72 -2.00
N CYS A 71 -3.30 0.27 -1.21
CA CYS A 71 -3.37 -1.04 -0.56
C CYS A 71 -3.28 -0.88 0.95
N ASP A 72 -3.86 -1.82 1.67
CA ASP A 72 -3.78 -1.88 3.12
C ASP A 72 -3.46 -3.27 3.64
N ASP A 73 -2.85 -3.30 4.81
CA ASP A 73 -2.55 -4.52 5.54
C ASP A 73 -2.32 -4.21 7.02
N ILE A 74 -2.46 -5.25 7.85
CA ILE A 74 -2.28 -5.17 9.30
C ILE A 74 -1.17 -6.11 9.72
N THR A 75 -0.31 -5.64 10.60
CA THR A 75 0.80 -6.44 11.10
C THR A 75 0.93 -6.37 12.61
N GLU A 76 1.38 -7.46 13.21
CA GLU A 76 1.61 -7.54 14.66
C GLU A 76 2.97 -6.97 15.04
N VAL A 77 2.96 -6.17 16.12
CA VAL A 77 4.13 -5.63 16.81
C VAL A 77 4.12 -6.19 18.23
N ILE A 78 5.24 -6.79 18.65
CA ILE A 78 5.39 -7.36 19.98
C ILE A 78 5.93 -6.30 20.94
N THR A 79 5.29 -6.16 22.10
CA THR A 79 5.72 -5.31 23.21
C THR A 79 5.72 -6.13 24.50
N ASP A 80 6.40 -5.64 25.54
CA ASP A 80 6.40 -6.30 26.86
C ASP A 80 4.98 -6.29 27.52
N GLU A 81 4.06 -5.43 27.07
CA GLU A 81 2.66 -5.42 27.53
C GLU A 81 1.74 -6.32 26.69
N GLY A 82 2.28 -7.01 25.69
CA GLY A 82 1.58 -7.86 24.74
C GLY A 82 1.52 -7.28 23.33
N LYS A 83 0.62 -7.83 22.51
CA LYS A 83 0.50 -7.46 21.09
C LYS A 83 -0.02 -6.04 20.91
N LEU A 84 0.48 -5.38 19.87
CA LEU A 84 -0.02 -4.15 19.28
C LEU A 84 -0.17 -4.40 17.77
N TYR A 85 -1.35 -4.10 17.23
CA TYR A 85 -1.62 -4.19 15.79
C TYR A 85 -1.30 -2.84 15.15
N LEU A 86 -0.60 -2.87 14.02
CA LEU A 86 -0.31 -1.73 13.16
C LEU A 86 -1.03 -1.95 11.83
N ALA A 87 -2.03 -1.12 11.53
CA ALA A 87 -2.68 -1.06 10.24
C ALA A 87 -2.08 0.08 9.41
N THR A 88 -1.92 -0.13 8.10
CA THR A 88 -1.30 0.85 7.20
C THR A 88 -2.01 0.94 5.87
N VAL A 89 -2.01 2.13 5.28
CA VAL A 89 -2.54 2.41 3.93
C VAL A 89 -1.44 3.07 3.10
N ILE A 90 -1.13 2.47 1.95
CA ILE A 90 -0.02 2.86 1.07
C ILE A 90 -0.57 3.25 -0.30
N ASP A 91 -0.09 4.35 -0.86
CA ASP A 91 -0.28 4.69 -2.27
C ASP A 91 0.65 3.85 -3.15
N LEU A 92 0.11 3.05 -4.07
CA LEU A 92 0.93 2.20 -4.94
C LEU A 92 1.68 2.96 -6.03
N TYR A 93 1.35 4.23 -6.26
CA TYR A 93 2.09 5.09 -7.18
C TYR A 93 3.47 5.44 -6.63
N SER A 94 3.50 6.06 -5.45
CA SER A 94 4.70 6.64 -4.84
C SER A 94 5.27 5.82 -3.70
N ARG A 95 4.59 4.74 -3.30
CA ARG A 95 4.88 3.99 -2.07
C ARG A 95 4.75 4.84 -0.80
N ARG A 96 4.07 5.98 -0.87
CA ARG A 96 3.85 6.84 0.30
C ARG A 96 2.88 6.17 1.26
N LEU A 97 3.24 6.11 2.53
CA LEU A 97 2.33 5.69 3.60
C LEU A 97 1.39 6.86 3.90
N LEU A 98 0.13 6.74 3.50
CA LEU A 98 -0.87 7.81 3.63
C LEU A 98 -1.55 7.80 5.01
N GLY A 99 -1.77 6.61 5.55
CA GLY A 99 -2.42 6.43 6.84
C GLY A 99 -1.79 5.28 7.61
N TYR A 100 -1.75 5.43 8.92
CA TYR A 100 -1.40 4.36 9.85
C TYR A 100 -2.22 4.52 11.13
N ALA A 101 -2.64 3.41 11.72
CA ALA A 101 -3.21 3.40 13.06
C ALA A 101 -2.69 2.20 13.83
N MET A 102 -2.75 2.30 15.15
CA MET A 102 -2.30 1.24 16.04
C MET A 102 -3.37 0.96 17.09
N SER A 103 -3.59 -0.30 17.43
CA SER A 103 -4.57 -0.70 18.46
C SER A 103 -4.10 -1.96 19.18
N ALA A 104 -4.59 -2.17 20.41
CA ALA A 104 -4.45 -3.46 21.08
C ALA A 104 -5.36 -4.53 20.43
N TYR A 105 -6.32 -4.10 19.61
CA TYR A 105 -7.34 -4.92 18.97
C TYR A 105 -7.17 -4.96 17.46
N HIS A 106 -7.45 -6.12 16.88
CA HIS A 106 -7.53 -6.34 15.46
C HIS A 106 -9.01 -6.24 15.05
N ASP A 107 -9.50 -5.02 14.85
CA ASP A 107 -10.93 -4.73 14.62
C ASP A 107 -11.18 -3.70 13.50
N ALA A 108 -12.46 -3.47 13.19
CA ALA A 108 -12.89 -2.54 12.14
C ALA A 108 -12.60 -1.07 12.49
N ASP A 109 -12.48 -0.74 13.77
CA ASP A 109 -12.14 0.61 14.21
C ASP A 109 -10.70 0.95 13.84
N LEU A 110 -9.78 -0.01 13.98
CA LEU A 110 -8.38 0.12 13.56
C LEU A 110 -8.27 0.42 12.04
N THR A 111 -8.98 -0.34 11.20
CA THR A 111 -8.94 -0.16 9.74
C THR A 111 -9.63 1.14 9.33
N GLN A 112 -10.78 1.47 9.94
CA GLN A 112 -11.49 2.72 9.68
C GLN A 112 -10.66 3.94 10.06
N ALA A 113 -9.95 3.90 11.20
CA ALA A 113 -9.06 4.98 11.63
C ALA A 113 -7.92 5.19 10.63
N THR A 114 -7.32 4.10 10.15
CA THR A 114 -6.23 4.14 9.16
C THR A 114 -6.72 4.72 7.84
N LEU A 115 -7.87 4.28 7.34
CA LEU A 115 -8.47 4.79 6.10
C LEU A 115 -8.82 6.28 6.22
N SER A 116 -9.40 6.69 7.35
CA SER A 116 -9.75 8.09 7.61
C SER A 116 -8.51 8.98 7.65
N MET A 117 -7.41 8.49 8.23
CA MET A 117 -6.13 9.19 8.20
C MET A 117 -5.58 9.32 6.78
N ALA A 118 -5.63 8.26 5.97
CA ALA A 118 -5.17 8.30 4.59
C ALA A 118 -5.95 9.32 3.74
N ALA A 119 -7.27 9.31 3.88
CA ALA A 119 -8.17 10.30 3.30
C ALA A 119 -7.81 11.74 3.73
N ALA A 120 -7.60 11.97 5.03
CA ALA A 120 -7.20 13.28 5.55
C ALA A 120 -5.84 13.75 4.99
N THR A 121 -4.86 12.85 4.84
CA THR A 121 -3.56 13.14 4.21
C THR A 121 -3.71 13.63 2.77
N ARG A 122 -4.80 13.28 2.08
CA ARG A 122 -5.15 13.71 0.72
C ARG A 122 -6.21 14.81 0.66
N GLY A 123 -6.51 15.45 1.78
CA GLY A 123 -7.44 16.59 1.83
C GLY A 123 -8.91 16.22 2.07
N GLY A 124 -9.20 14.97 2.44
CA GLY A 124 -10.54 14.51 2.81
C GLY A 124 -11.08 13.47 1.85
N THR A 125 -12.02 13.85 0.97
CA THR A 125 -12.67 12.92 0.04
C THR A 125 -11.71 12.45 -1.05
N VAL A 126 -11.75 11.15 -1.35
CA VAL A 126 -10.86 10.47 -2.29
C VAL A 126 -11.66 9.64 -3.30
N ASP A 127 -12.50 10.35 -4.03
CA ASP A 127 -13.47 9.77 -4.96
C ASP A 127 -12.80 8.93 -6.06
N GLY A 128 -13.24 7.68 -6.16
CA GLY A 128 -12.79 6.76 -7.21
C GLY A 128 -11.49 6.02 -6.90
N VAL A 129 -10.84 6.27 -5.76
CA VAL A 129 -9.66 5.51 -5.34
C VAL A 129 -10.04 4.04 -5.16
N ILE A 130 -9.29 3.15 -5.79
CA ILE A 130 -9.39 1.72 -5.54
C ILE A 130 -8.64 1.42 -4.24
N PHE A 131 -9.31 0.79 -3.29
CA PHE A 131 -8.70 0.39 -2.02
C PHE A 131 -8.65 -1.13 -1.92
N GLN A 132 -7.44 -1.68 -2.03
CA GLN A 132 -7.17 -3.10 -2.03
C GLN A 132 -6.82 -3.60 -0.63
N SER A 133 -7.65 -4.51 -0.11
CA SER A 133 -7.37 -5.24 1.13
C SER A 133 -7.21 -6.74 0.88
N ASP A 134 -6.55 -7.44 1.80
CA ASP A 134 -6.57 -8.91 1.81
C ASP A 134 -7.98 -9.42 2.21
N ARG A 135 -8.39 -10.56 1.63
CA ARG A 135 -9.59 -11.28 2.05
C ARG A 135 -9.22 -12.28 3.14
N GLY A 136 -9.25 -11.79 4.37
CA GLY A 136 -9.08 -12.64 5.56
C GLY A 136 -9.68 -12.09 6.85
N SER A 137 -10.11 -10.82 6.86
CA SER A 137 -10.48 -10.14 8.11
C SER A 137 -11.93 -9.68 8.08
N GLU A 138 -12.72 -10.11 9.08
CA GLU A 138 -14.14 -9.75 9.32
C GLU A 138 -14.39 -8.23 9.40
N GLN A 139 -13.32 -7.45 9.56
CA GLN A 139 -13.30 -6.01 9.66
C GLN A 139 -13.66 -5.33 8.34
N TYR A 140 -13.17 -5.85 7.21
CA TYR A 140 -13.39 -5.24 5.89
C TYR A 140 -14.79 -5.51 5.35
N THR A 141 -15.46 -6.52 5.89
CA THR A 141 -16.88 -6.84 5.61
C THR A 141 -17.83 -6.17 6.61
N ALA A 142 -17.32 -5.44 7.61
CA ALA A 142 -18.17 -4.75 8.57
C ALA A 142 -19.00 -3.65 7.89
N VAL A 143 -20.27 -3.54 8.27
CA VAL A 143 -21.22 -2.55 7.72
C VAL A 143 -20.69 -1.12 7.87
N ASP A 144 -20.08 -0.81 9.01
CA ASP A 144 -19.56 0.53 9.28
C ASP A 144 -18.29 0.85 8.49
N TYR A 145 -17.53 -0.17 8.09
CA TYR A 145 -16.42 -0.02 7.17
C TYR A 145 -16.92 0.29 5.75
N ALA A 146 -17.93 -0.44 5.26
CA ALA A 146 -18.57 -0.14 3.98
C ALA A 146 -19.18 1.28 3.93
N LYS A 147 -19.81 1.72 5.04
CA LYS A 147 -20.28 3.11 5.16
C LYS A 147 -19.13 4.12 5.11
N ALA A 148 -18.00 3.83 5.75
CA ALA A 148 -16.82 4.71 5.71
C ALA A 148 -16.27 4.84 4.30
N CYS A 149 -16.11 3.73 3.57
CA CYS A 149 -15.68 3.76 2.17
C CYS A 149 -16.64 4.59 1.31
N LYS A 150 -17.96 4.41 1.48
CA LYS A 150 -18.95 5.22 0.76
C LYS A 150 -18.85 6.72 1.08
N ARG A 151 -18.65 7.09 2.35
CA ARG A 151 -18.47 8.51 2.74
C ARG A 151 -17.21 9.14 2.17
N LEU A 152 -16.15 8.36 2.03
CA LEU A 152 -14.84 8.82 1.55
C LEU A 152 -14.70 8.72 0.03
N GLY A 153 -15.68 8.14 -0.69
CA GLY A 153 -15.62 7.98 -2.14
C GLY A 153 -14.79 6.78 -2.63
N VAL A 154 -14.41 5.89 -1.71
CA VAL A 154 -13.48 4.78 -1.97
C VAL A 154 -14.19 3.60 -2.61
N LEU A 155 -13.58 3.04 -3.65
CA LEU A 155 -13.98 1.80 -4.30
C LEU A 155 -13.25 0.62 -3.68
N GLN A 156 -13.93 -0.10 -2.79
CA GLN A 156 -13.39 -1.31 -2.20
C GLN A 156 -13.05 -2.35 -3.28
N SER A 157 -11.87 -2.95 -3.10
CA SER A 157 -11.35 -4.07 -3.86
C SER A 157 -10.76 -5.06 -2.86
N MET A 158 -11.04 -6.34 -3.06
CA MET A 158 -10.60 -7.37 -2.14
C MET A 158 -10.01 -8.54 -2.94
N GLY A 159 -8.78 -8.96 -2.62
CA GLY A 159 -8.06 -10.07 -3.26
C GLY A 159 -8.75 -11.43 -3.08
N ARG A 160 -8.19 -12.55 -3.53
CA ARG A 160 -8.77 -13.87 -3.19
C ARG A 160 -8.39 -14.29 -1.78
N VAL A 161 -9.30 -15.02 -1.12
CA VAL A 161 -9.03 -15.60 0.21
C VAL A 161 -7.77 -16.46 0.14
N GLY A 162 -6.83 -16.23 1.07
CA GLY A 162 -5.62 -17.04 1.21
C GLY A 162 -4.59 -16.83 0.10
N CYS A 163 -4.62 -15.69 -0.60
CA CYS A 163 -3.66 -15.37 -1.64
C CYS A 163 -2.81 -14.14 -1.30
N ALA A 164 -1.69 -14.37 -0.60
CA ALA A 164 -0.65 -13.36 -0.32
C ALA A 164 -0.23 -12.53 -1.56
N LEU A 165 -0.24 -13.18 -2.73
CA LEU A 165 0.06 -12.53 -4.01
C LEU A 165 -0.91 -11.41 -4.38
N ASP A 166 -2.12 -11.38 -3.82
CA ASP A 166 -3.14 -10.37 -4.09
C ASP A 166 -2.99 -9.14 -3.15
N ASN A 167 -2.04 -9.16 -2.19
CA ASN A 167 -1.65 -8.01 -1.34
C ASN A 167 -0.12 -7.80 -1.23
N ALA A 168 0.65 -8.31 -2.18
CA ALA A 168 2.12 -8.36 -2.11
C ALA A 168 2.81 -7.00 -1.87
N ALA A 169 2.20 -5.90 -2.31
CA ALA A 169 2.73 -4.56 -2.07
C ALA A 169 2.69 -4.14 -0.58
N ALA A 170 1.59 -4.45 0.10
CA ALA A 170 1.45 -4.16 1.52
C ALA A 170 2.30 -5.13 2.36
N GLU A 171 2.37 -6.40 1.97
CA GLU A 171 3.26 -7.38 2.60
C GLU A 171 4.74 -6.97 2.48
N ALA A 172 5.15 -6.44 1.33
CA ALA A 172 6.50 -5.94 1.13
C ALA A 172 6.83 -4.75 2.05
N PHE A 173 5.88 -3.85 2.28
CA PHE A 173 6.04 -2.80 3.29
C PHE A 173 6.13 -3.38 4.69
N ASN A 174 5.23 -4.31 5.05
CA ASN A 174 5.24 -4.95 6.36
C ASN A 174 6.56 -5.66 6.65
N SER A 175 7.12 -6.35 5.66
CA SER A 175 8.48 -6.92 5.73
C SER A 175 9.54 -5.83 5.95
N THR A 176 9.45 -4.74 5.20
CA THR A 176 10.38 -3.59 5.29
C THR A 176 10.43 -3.00 6.69
N ILE A 177 9.30 -2.51 7.22
CA ILE A 177 9.25 -1.87 8.54
C ILE A 177 9.65 -2.85 9.65
N LYS A 178 9.31 -4.13 9.47
CA LYS A 178 9.70 -5.16 10.40
C LYS A 178 11.20 -5.32 10.46
N VAL A 179 11.86 -5.57 9.33
CA VAL A 179 13.30 -5.83 9.27
C VAL A 179 14.12 -4.58 9.60
N GLU A 180 13.74 -3.43 9.04
CA GLU A 180 14.52 -2.20 9.18
C GLU A 180 14.32 -1.51 10.52
N TYR A 181 13.21 -1.76 11.23
CA TYR A 181 12.91 -1.06 12.46
C TYR A 181 12.44 -1.97 13.58
N ILE A 182 11.26 -2.61 13.46
CA ILE A 182 10.59 -3.27 14.59
C ILE A 182 11.45 -4.37 15.23
N HIS A 183 12.09 -5.24 14.43
CA HIS A 183 12.92 -6.33 14.96
C HIS A 183 14.20 -5.85 15.66
N GLN A 184 14.59 -4.59 15.44
CA GLN A 184 15.77 -3.99 16.07
C GLN A 184 15.42 -3.29 17.39
N GLN A 185 14.14 -3.31 17.78
CA GLN A 185 13.64 -2.64 18.97
C GLN A 185 13.11 -3.65 19.98
N ARG A 186 13.21 -3.30 21.26
CA ARG A 186 12.38 -3.88 22.32
C ARG A 186 11.50 -2.77 22.87
N PHE A 187 10.18 -2.92 22.72
CA PHE A 187 9.22 -1.96 23.22
C PHE A 187 8.73 -2.39 24.60
N ARG A 188 8.97 -1.55 25.61
CA ARG A 188 8.51 -1.82 26.98
C ARG A 188 7.02 -1.59 27.13
N THR A 189 6.48 -0.62 26.40
CA THR A 189 5.06 -0.26 26.46
C THR A 189 4.47 -0.10 25.07
N ARG A 190 3.16 -0.27 24.94
CA ARG A 190 2.43 0.04 23.70
C ARG A 190 2.55 1.52 23.33
N ALA A 191 2.59 2.42 24.31
CA ALA A 191 2.75 3.85 24.09
C ALA A 191 4.11 4.18 23.45
N GLU A 192 5.18 3.56 23.94
CA GLU A 192 6.52 3.68 23.36
C GLU A 192 6.54 3.18 21.91
N ALA A 193 5.98 1.99 21.66
CA ALA A 193 5.89 1.43 20.32
C ALA A 193 5.16 2.38 19.35
N ARG A 194 4.02 2.95 19.78
CA ARG A 194 3.26 3.91 18.98
C ARG A 194 4.08 5.12 18.58
N LEU A 195 4.73 5.76 19.54
CA LEU A 195 5.53 6.96 19.27
C LEU A 195 6.69 6.65 18.32
N LYS A 196 7.44 5.59 18.59
CA LYS A 196 8.62 5.20 17.81
C LYS A 196 8.27 4.80 16.39
N ILE A 197 7.24 3.98 16.20
CA ILE A 197 6.78 3.55 14.87
C ILE A 197 6.23 4.73 14.07
N ALA A 198 5.40 5.58 14.69
CA ALA A 198 4.89 6.79 14.04
C ALA A 198 6.04 7.72 13.60
N THR A 199 7.04 7.91 14.46
CA THR A 199 8.24 8.71 14.15
C THR A 199 9.00 8.11 12.97
N TRP A 200 9.23 6.79 12.96
CA TRP A 200 9.91 6.14 11.84
C TRP A 200 9.15 6.30 10.52
N ILE A 201 7.82 6.21 10.55
CA ILE A 201 6.98 6.39 9.37
C ILE A 201 7.08 7.82 8.84
N VAL A 202 6.81 8.81 9.70
CA VAL A 202 6.66 10.21 9.31
C VAL A 202 8.01 10.83 8.98
N ASP A 203 9.00 10.63 9.85
CA ASP A 203 10.27 11.33 9.74
C ASP A 203 11.28 10.58 8.89
N PHE A 204 11.11 9.28 8.65
CA PHE A 204 12.08 8.49 7.89
C PHE A 204 11.48 7.84 6.64
N TYR A 205 10.46 6.99 6.75
CA TYR A 205 9.93 6.23 5.62
C TYR A 205 9.46 7.14 4.49
N ASN A 206 8.56 8.09 4.78
CA ASN A 206 7.95 8.91 3.74
C ASN A 206 8.91 9.96 3.13
N VAL A 207 9.89 10.43 3.89
CA VAL A 207 10.68 11.63 3.52
C VAL A 207 12.17 11.35 3.28
N ARG A 208 12.69 10.18 3.66
CA ARG A 208 14.14 9.88 3.56
C ARG A 208 14.43 8.50 2.99
N ARG A 209 13.60 7.50 3.27
CA ARG A 209 13.85 6.13 2.82
C ARG A 209 13.76 6.05 1.31
N ARG A 210 14.78 5.47 0.66
CA ARG A 210 14.84 5.35 -0.80
C ARG A 210 14.06 4.12 -1.28
N HIS A 211 13.31 4.25 -2.38
CA HIS A 211 12.55 3.17 -2.99
C HIS A 211 12.99 2.92 -4.43
N SER A 212 13.25 1.67 -4.80
CA SER A 212 13.57 1.29 -6.19
C SER A 212 12.41 1.57 -7.14
N ALA A 213 11.17 1.42 -6.67
CA ALA A 213 9.96 1.78 -7.41
C ALA A 213 9.83 3.30 -7.67
N CYS A 214 10.63 4.12 -6.98
CA CYS A 214 10.62 5.58 -7.06
C CYS A 214 11.95 6.13 -7.56
N ASP A 215 12.66 5.38 -8.41
CA ASP A 215 13.97 5.75 -8.97
C ASP A 215 15.03 6.09 -7.90
N GLY A 216 14.91 5.47 -6.72
CA GLY A 216 15.77 5.71 -5.58
C GLY A 216 15.48 7.02 -4.83
N MET A 217 14.35 7.69 -5.08
CA MET A 217 13.87 8.82 -4.26
C MET A 217 13.06 8.32 -3.06
N SER A 218 12.81 9.22 -2.10
CA SER A 218 11.80 8.99 -1.07
C SER A 218 10.38 9.13 -1.64
N PRO A 219 9.36 8.54 -1.01
CA PRO A 219 7.99 8.65 -1.50
C PRO A 219 7.51 10.09 -1.71
N VAL A 220 7.82 10.99 -0.78
CA VAL A 220 7.45 12.41 -0.89
C VAL A 220 8.25 13.11 -1.97
N ASP A 221 9.56 12.89 -2.04
CA ASP A 221 10.39 13.51 -3.09
C ASP A 221 9.98 13.05 -4.49
N TYR A 222 9.59 11.78 -4.63
CA TYR A 222 9.09 11.24 -5.89
C TYR A 222 7.79 11.93 -6.34
N GLU A 223 6.83 12.12 -5.41
CA GLU A 223 5.60 12.86 -5.72
C GLU A 223 5.90 14.31 -6.14
N HIS A 224 6.82 14.98 -5.43
CA HIS A 224 7.22 16.35 -5.76
C HIS A 224 7.89 16.44 -7.14
N PHE A 225 8.85 15.55 -7.41
CA PHE A 225 9.57 15.48 -8.69
C PHE A 225 8.62 15.29 -9.87
N ILE A 226 7.69 14.33 -9.77
CA ILE A 226 6.70 14.09 -10.82
C ILE A 226 5.76 15.29 -10.98
N ALA A 227 5.29 15.89 -9.88
CA ALA A 227 4.40 17.04 -9.94
C ALA A 227 5.07 18.24 -10.61
N GLU A 228 6.35 18.49 -10.34
CA GLU A 228 7.15 19.51 -11.01
C GLU A 228 7.32 19.22 -12.50
N ALA A 229 7.68 17.99 -12.86
CA ALA A 229 7.82 17.58 -14.26
C ALA A 229 6.51 17.74 -15.05
N ARG A 230 5.36 17.39 -14.46
CA ARG A 230 4.04 17.56 -15.08
C ARG A 230 3.68 19.04 -15.25
N ARG A 231 3.97 19.89 -14.26
CA ARG A 231 3.74 21.34 -14.39
C ARG A 231 4.60 21.95 -15.50
N ALA A 232 5.86 21.54 -15.61
CA ALA A 232 6.76 22.02 -16.65
C ALA A 232 6.35 21.59 -18.07
N GLN A 233 5.71 20.43 -18.22
CA GLN A 233 5.17 19.96 -19.51
C GLN A 233 3.88 20.66 -19.93
N ALA A 234 3.14 21.20 -18.96
CA ALA A 234 1.87 21.90 -19.21
C ALA A 234 2.04 23.42 -19.43
N ALA A 235 3.23 23.96 -19.17
CA ALA A 235 3.60 25.36 -19.39
C ALA A 235 4.21 25.56 -20.78
#